data_AF-A0A2N6RY34-F1
#
_entry.id   AF-A0A2N6RY34-F1
#
_cell.length_a   1.000
_cell.length_b   1.000
_cell.length_c   1.000
_cell.angle_alpha   90.00
_cell.angle_beta   90.00
_cell.angle_gamma   90.00
#
_symmetry.space_group_name_H-M   'P 1'
#
loop_
_entity.id
_entity.type
_entity.pdbx_description
1 polymer ?
#
loop_
_entity_poly.entity_id
_entity_poly.type
_entity_poly.pdbx_seq_one_letter_code
_entity_poly.pdbx_strand_id
1 'polypeptide(L)'
;MEPMALFPPQPRKQQLNNNSNMIPNANIASAAGKSTVGLSNAQDSTTISADDIRRCQQIANILRSRFAQTLVGQEALRESLILTLIAGGHILIESVPGLAKTTAAQTLATAMSGSFRRVQCTPDLMPADLVGTQVFDFASQRFTTQIGPIHANIILLDEINRSNAKTQSAMLEAMAEGATTIGGERIALPQPFMVIATQNPIEEEGTFNLPEAQMDRFMVKAIMTYPNPDEEVRMLQLLTQRGSDVVDPATLSTQRISLQDVVFMRAAARHIHVSEAVMKYAVDIVATSRGEGSHPLATINTLVRMGASPRASIALIRIAQAHALLSGRDYVIPEDVKLFAHEVLRHRILLTFEALADSITTDQVIDALVKTVPVP
;
A
#
# COMPACT_ATOMS: atom_id res chain seq x y z
N MET A 1 39.27 -39.38 35.33
CA MET A 1 38.88 -37.98 35.07
C MET A 1 37.59 -38.01 34.28
N GLU A 2 36.46 -37.83 34.96
CA GLU A 2 35.20 -37.40 34.34
C GLU A 2 35.26 -35.90 34.02
N PRO A 3 34.34 -35.42 33.18
CA PRO A 3 33.61 -34.21 33.55
C PRO A 3 32.09 -34.39 33.61
N MET A 4 31.55 -33.87 34.71
CA MET A 4 30.14 -33.67 35.07
C MET A 4 29.31 -32.95 34.01
N ALA A 5 28.11 -33.48 33.73
CA ALA A 5 27.02 -32.74 33.12
C ALA A 5 26.08 -32.19 34.21
N LEU A 6 25.84 -30.88 34.20
CA LEU A 6 24.83 -30.20 35.01
C LEU A 6 23.43 -30.40 34.40
N PHE A 7 22.45 -30.62 35.28
CA PHE A 7 20.98 -30.63 35.11
C PHE A 7 20.27 -32.01 34.96
N PRO A 8 19.21 -32.27 35.76
CA PRO A 8 18.49 -33.54 35.79
C PRO A 8 17.36 -33.63 34.73
N PRO A 9 16.96 -34.85 34.29
CA PRO A 9 15.91 -35.05 33.30
C PRO A 9 14.49 -34.99 33.91
N GLN A 10 13.54 -34.38 33.19
CA GLN A 10 12.11 -34.35 33.51
C GLN A 10 11.42 -35.71 33.27
N PRO A 11 10.40 -36.10 34.07
CA PRO A 11 9.71 -37.38 33.90
C PRO A 11 8.66 -37.36 32.76
N ARG A 12 8.72 -38.39 31.91
CA ARG A 12 7.72 -38.73 30.88
C ARG A 12 6.41 -39.21 31.53
N LYS A 13 5.27 -38.62 31.13
CA LYS A 13 3.93 -39.12 31.46
C LYS A 13 3.64 -40.42 30.68
N GLN A 14 3.27 -41.47 31.42
CA GLN A 14 2.84 -42.77 30.93
C GLN A 14 1.45 -42.70 30.28
N GLN A 15 1.31 -43.41 29.16
CA GLN A 15 0.04 -43.79 28.53
C GLN A 15 -0.66 -44.86 29.38
N LEU A 16 -1.97 -44.70 29.59
CA LEU A 16 -2.86 -45.74 30.10
C LEU A 16 -4.01 -45.90 29.10
N ASN A 17 -3.96 -46.99 28.34
CA ASN A 17 -5.10 -47.57 27.65
C ASN A 17 -5.88 -48.45 28.64
N ASN A 18 -7.20 -48.38 28.63
CA ASN A 18 -8.04 -49.55 28.88
C ASN A 18 -9.41 -49.40 28.21
N ASN A 19 -9.80 -50.48 27.55
CA ASN A 19 -10.96 -50.64 26.68
C ASN A 19 -12.24 -51.08 27.44
N SER A 20 -13.37 -50.92 26.73
CA SER A 20 -14.57 -51.78 26.63
C SER A 20 -15.62 -51.84 27.76
N ASN A 21 -16.85 -51.38 27.45
CA ASN A 21 -18.08 -52.19 27.26
C ASN A 21 -19.32 -51.28 27.06
N MET A 22 -19.96 -51.31 25.89
CA MET A 22 -21.17 -52.08 25.51
C MET A 22 -22.53 -51.52 26.00
N ILE A 23 -23.39 -51.27 25.00
CA ILE A 23 -24.77 -50.75 24.85
C ILE A 23 -25.79 -51.81 25.40
N PRO A 24 -27.04 -51.50 25.90
CA PRO A 24 -28.15 -51.10 25.02
C PRO A 24 -29.31 -50.19 25.49
N ASN A 25 -29.81 -49.46 24.48
CA ASN A 25 -31.17 -48.98 24.18
C ASN A 25 -32.31 -49.16 25.19
N ALA A 26 -33.06 -48.07 25.40
CA ALA A 26 -34.53 -48.09 25.45
C ALA A 26 -35.12 -46.77 24.90
N ASN A 27 -35.93 -46.90 23.86
CA ASN A 27 -36.71 -45.84 23.19
C ASN A 27 -38.18 -45.96 23.63
N ILE A 28 -38.81 -44.87 24.09
CA ILE A 28 -40.28 -44.59 24.02
C ILE A 28 -40.41 -43.05 23.99
N ALA A 29 -40.45 -42.38 22.83
CA ALA A 29 -41.56 -42.16 21.89
C ALA A 29 -42.54 -41.01 22.27
N SER A 30 -42.50 -39.96 21.42
CA SER A 30 -43.59 -39.05 20.98
C SER A 30 -44.14 -38.02 22.00
N ALA A 31 -44.53 -36.77 21.66
CA ALA A 31 -45.03 -36.23 20.39
C ALA A 31 -44.94 -34.68 20.32
N ALA A 32 -45.14 -34.16 19.10
CA ALA A 32 -45.41 -32.77 18.66
C ALA A 32 -44.18 -31.84 18.48
N GLY A 33 -43.89 -31.25 17.32
CA GLY A 33 -44.52 -31.27 16.00
C GLY A 33 -44.00 -30.10 15.14
N LYS A 34 -43.51 -30.41 13.92
CA LYS A 34 -43.37 -29.57 12.70
C LYS A 34 -42.46 -28.32 12.82
N SER A 35 -41.40 -28.15 12.04
CA SER A 35 -41.47 -28.07 10.57
C SER A 35 -40.10 -28.29 9.93
N THR A 36 -40.15 -28.94 8.77
CA THR A 36 -39.08 -29.35 7.86
C THR A 36 -38.16 -28.22 7.43
N VAL A 37 -36.87 -28.43 7.67
CA VAL A 37 -35.73 -27.72 7.10
C VAL A 37 -35.71 -27.96 5.59
N GLY A 38 -36.03 -26.94 4.81
CA GLY A 38 -35.62 -26.87 3.41
C GLY A 38 -34.16 -26.43 3.38
N LEU A 39 -33.24 -27.38 3.19
CA LEU A 39 -31.85 -27.07 2.83
C LEU A 39 -31.84 -26.53 1.40
N SER A 40 -32.06 -25.23 1.24
CA SER A 40 -31.64 -24.51 0.04
C SER A 40 -30.13 -24.30 0.11
N ASN A 41 -29.41 -24.96 -0.80
CA ASN A 41 -27.98 -24.75 -1.05
C ASN A 41 -27.67 -23.25 -1.24
N ALA A 42 -27.21 -22.60 -0.17
CA ALA A 42 -26.46 -21.36 -0.27
C ALA A 42 -25.01 -21.73 -0.63
N GLN A 43 -24.74 -21.88 -1.93
CA GLN A 43 -23.39 -21.65 -2.41
C GLN A 43 -23.18 -20.14 -2.40
N ASP A 44 -22.38 -19.66 -1.45
CA ASP A 44 -21.96 -18.28 -1.33
C ASP A 44 -21.43 -17.76 -2.67
N SER A 45 -22.18 -16.86 -3.31
CA SER A 45 -21.73 -16.12 -4.49
C SER A 45 -20.68 -15.09 -4.05
N THR A 46 -19.42 -15.48 -4.11
CA THR A 46 -18.23 -14.66 -3.77
C THR A 46 -17.86 -13.64 -4.85
N THR A 47 -18.72 -13.44 -5.85
CA THR A 47 -18.54 -12.51 -6.97
C THR A 47 -19.16 -11.15 -6.67
N ILE A 48 -18.39 -10.09 -6.89
CA ILE A 48 -18.87 -8.71 -6.78
C ILE A 48 -20.00 -8.46 -7.80
N SER A 49 -21.06 -7.76 -7.39
CA SER A 49 -22.18 -7.50 -8.30
C SER A 49 -21.83 -6.43 -9.34
N ALA A 50 -22.48 -6.46 -10.51
CA ALA A 50 -22.31 -5.43 -11.53
C ALA A 50 -22.73 -4.03 -11.03
N ASP A 51 -23.68 -3.96 -10.08
CA ASP A 51 -24.10 -2.72 -9.43
C ASP A 51 -23.00 -2.16 -8.51
N ASP A 52 -22.31 -3.03 -7.76
CA ASP A 52 -21.19 -2.62 -6.91
C ASP A 52 -20.03 -2.08 -7.76
N ILE A 53 -19.71 -2.72 -8.88
CA ILE A 53 -18.69 -2.24 -9.82
C ILE A 53 -19.06 -0.85 -10.37
N ARG A 54 -20.31 -0.69 -10.84
CA ARG A 54 -20.80 0.62 -11.32
C ARG A 54 -20.70 1.69 -10.24
N ARG A 55 -21.06 1.37 -8.99
CA ARG A 55 -20.92 2.27 -7.86
C ARG A 55 -19.46 2.65 -7.64
N CYS A 56 -18.52 1.70 -7.66
CA CYS A 56 -17.08 1.99 -7.54
C CYS A 56 -16.58 2.91 -8.65
N GLN A 57 -17.02 2.71 -9.90
CA GLN A 57 -16.65 3.60 -11.02
C GLN A 57 -17.17 5.03 -10.82
N GLN A 58 -18.41 5.18 -10.34
CA GLN A 58 -18.97 6.50 -10.02
C GLN A 58 -18.17 7.21 -8.93
N ILE A 59 -17.83 6.50 -7.85
CA ILE A 59 -17.00 7.04 -6.76
C ILE A 59 -15.62 7.46 -7.28
N ALA A 60 -14.98 6.64 -8.11
CA ALA A 60 -13.68 6.96 -8.70
C ALA A 60 -13.74 8.16 -9.65
N ASN A 61 -14.82 8.31 -10.43
CA ASN A 61 -15.01 9.46 -11.30
C ASN A 61 -15.17 10.76 -10.50
N ILE A 62 -15.82 10.71 -9.32
CA ILE A 62 -15.87 11.86 -8.40
C ILE A 62 -14.44 12.23 -7.96
N LEU A 63 -13.62 11.26 -7.56
CA LEU A 63 -12.22 11.51 -7.21
C LEU A 63 -11.45 12.14 -8.38
N ARG A 64 -11.53 11.55 -9.59
CA ARG A 64 -10.86 12.04 -10.80
C ARG A 64 -11.27 13.48 -11.14
N SER A 65 -12.56 13.78 -11.09
CA SER A 65 -13.10 15.11 -11.37
C SER A 65 -12.58 16.17 -10.39
N ARG A 66 -12.31 15.79 -9.14
CA ARG A 66 -11.75 16.68 -8.13
C ARG A 66 -10.28 16.98 -8.37
N PHE A 67 -9.49 15.97 -8.75
CA PHE A 67 -8.09 16.16 -9.14
C PHE A 67 -7.95 17.06 -10.36
N ALA A 68 -8.84 16.93 -11.36
CA ALA A 68 -8.82 17.77 -12.56
C ALA A 68 -9.01 19.28 -12.27
N GLN A 69 -9.53 19.65 -11.09
CA GLN A 69 -9.70 21.05 -10.66
C GLN A 69 -8.45 21.63 -9.95
N THR A 70 -7.48 20.78 -9.61
CA THR A 70 -6.33 21.18 -8.77
C THR A 70 -4.98 20.79 -9.36
N LEU A 71 -4.92 19.75 -10.21
CA LEU A 71 -3.71 19.31 -10.89
C LEU A 71 -3.91 19.32 -12.40
N VAL A 72 -2.90 19.82 -13.10
CA VAL A 72 -2.81 19.87 -14.56
C VAL A 72 -1.62 19.00 -14.99
N GLY A 73 -1.81 18.15 -16.00
CA GLY A 73 -0.71 17.38 -16.61
C GLY A 73 -0.15 16.24 -15.75
N GLN A 74 -0.88 15.82 -14.70
CA GLN A 74 -0.41 14.83 -13.72
C GLN A 74 -1.36 13.64 -13.63
N GLU A 75 -1.85 13.19 -14.79
CA GLU A 75 -2.82 12.10 -14.93
C GLU A 75 -2.28 10.78 -14.38
N ALA A 76 -1.02 10.45 -14.67
CA ALA A 76 -0.37 9.23 -14.17
C ALA A 76 -0.30 9.25 -12.63
N LEU A 77 0.20 10.34 -12.04
CA LEU A 77 0.27 10.49 -10.58
C LEU A 77 -1.11 10.39 -9.93
N ARG A 78 -2.13 11.01 -10.53
CA ARG A 78 -3.52 10.91 -10.06
C ARG A 78 -3.98 9.45 -10.02
N GLU A 79 -3.82 8.71 -11.12
CA GLU A 79 -4.25 7.32 -11.16
C GLU A 79 -3.46 6.47 -10.17
N SER A 80 -2.14 6.64 -10.05
CA SER A 80 -1.32 5.94 -9.05
C SER A 80 -1.81 6.20 -7.63
N LEU A 81 -2.18 7.45 -7.30
CA LEU A 81 -2.73 7.81 -5.98
C LEU A 81 -4.07 7.13 -5.70
N ILE A 82 -5.01 7.18 -6.65
CA ILE A 82 -6.34 6.59 -6.52
C ILE A 82 -6.24 5.06 -6.41
N LEU A 83 -5.45 4.43 -7.29
CA LEU A 83 -5.27 2.99 -7.30
C LEU A 83 -4.55 2.49 -6.04
N THR A 84 -3.51 3.19 -5.58
CA THR A 84 -2.82 2.83 -4.34
C THR A 84 -3.74 2.96 -3.13
N LEU A 85 -4.59 3.99 -3.10
CA LEU A 85 -5.60 4.16 -2.05
C LEU A 85 -6.56 2.95 -2.00
N ILE A 86 -7.06 2.52 -3.15
CA ILE A 86 -8.03 1.41 -3.28
C ILE A 86 -7.36 0.05 -3.04
N ALA A 87 -6.11 -0.12 -3.46
CA ALA A 87 -5.30 -1.29 -3.17
C ALA A 87 -4.91 -1.37 -1.68
N GLY A 88 -5.05 -0.27 -0.93
CA GLY A 88 -4.72 -0.19 0.49
C GLY A 88 -3.22 -0.10 0.76
N GLY A 89 -2.47 0.50 -0.16
CA GLY A 89 -1.02 0.66 -0.08
C GLY A 89 -0.57 2.07 0.30
N HIS A 90 0.75 2.24 0.26
CA HIS A 90 1.44 3.52 0.40
C HIS A 90 2.23 3.81 -0.87
N ILE A 91 2.43 5.09 -1.18
CA ILE A 91 3.12 5.53 -2.39
C ILE A 91 4.38 6.32 -2.05
N LEU A 92 5.44 6.04 -2.79
CA LEU A 92 6.67 6.82 -2.80
C LEU A 92 6.69 7.64 -4.09
N ILE A 93 6.92 8.95 -3.98
CA ILE A 93 6.98 9.87 -5.11
C ILE A 93 8.42 10.39 -5.21
N GLU A 94 9.13 9.96 -6.25
CA GLU A 94 10.40 10.58 -6.60
C GLU A 94 10.13 11.74 -7.54
N SER A 95 10.65 12.91 -7.19
CA SER A 95 10.27 14.13 -7.90
C SER A 95 11.16 15.31 -7.57
N VAL A 96 11.19 16.26 -8.49
CA VAL A 96 11.87 17.55 -8.28
C VAL A 96 11.00 18.51 -7.44
N PRO A 97 11.62 19.50 -6.76
CA PRO A 97 10.91 20.51 -6.00
C PRO A 97 9.89 21.30 -6.84
N GLY A 98 8.86 21.83 -6.20
CA GLY A 98 7.90 22.74 -6.84
C GLY A 98 6.78 22.08 -7.66
N LEU A 99 6.78 20.75 -7.79
CA LEU A 99 5.65 20.03 -8.39
C LEU A 99 4.56 19.79 -7.35
N ALA A 100 3.28 19.98 -7.73
CA ALA A 100 2.06 20.09 -6.89
C ALA A 100 1.68 18.86 -6.02
N LYS A 101 2.65 18.22 -5.36
CA LYS A 101 2.53 17.04 -4.49
C LYS A 101 1.67 17.31 -3.25
N THR A 102 1.90 18.44 -2.59
CA THR A 102 1.08 18.89 -1.46
C THR A 102 -0.37 19.07 -1.87
N THR A 103 -0.60 19.71 -3.02
CA THR A 103 -1.93 19.88 -3.60
C THR A 103 -2.58 18.54 -3.92
N ALA A 104 -1.83 17.57 -4.48
CA ALA A 104 -2.35 16.23 -4.79
C ALA A 104 -2.78 15.48 -3.53
N ALA A 105 -1.92 15.45 -2.51
CA ALA A 105 -2.20 14.76 -1.25
C ALA A 105 -3.38 15.40 -0.50
N GLN A 106 -3.42 16.73 -0.41
CA GLN A 106 -4.52 17.46 0.20
C GLN A 106 -5.82 17.30 -0.58
N THR A 107 -5.76 17.31 -1.92
CA THR A 107 -6.93 17.07 -2.78
C THR A 107 -7.50 15.69 -2.50
N LEU A 108 -6.66 14.65 -2.45
CA LEU A 108 -7.08 13.28 -2.16
C LEU A 108 -7.78 13.16 -0.80
N ALA A 109 -7.14 13.70 0.25
CA ALA A 109 -7.67 13.63 1.61
C ALA A 109 -9.04 14.30 1.73
N THR A 110 -9.12 15.52 1.18
CA THR A 110 -10.36 16.29 1.22
C THR A 110 -11.42 15.71 0.27
N ALA A 111 -11.03 14.98 -0.79
CA ALA A 111 -11.91 14.21 -1.70
C ALA A 111 -12.75 13.18 -0.96
N MET A 112 -12.13 12.49 0.00
CA MET A 112 -12.76 11.43 0.78
C MET A 112 -13.27 11.88 2.15
N SER A 113 -13.36 13.20 2.37
CA SER A 113 -13.72 13.77 3.67
C SER A 113 -12.83 13.28 4.81
N GLY A 114 -11.56 12.98 4.51
CA GLY A 114 -10.57 12.50 5.44
C GLY A 114 -9.68 13.62 6.00
N SER A 115 -8.99 13.28 7.08
CA SER A 115 -7.96 14.13 7.68
C SER A 115 -6.67 14.11 6.86
N PHE A 116 -6.00 15.26 6.79
CA PHE A 116 -4.72 15.43 6.12
C PHE A 116 -3.69 15.98 7.10
N ARG A 117 -2.49 15.39 7.10
CA ARG A 117 -1.32 15.95 7.78
C ARG A 117 -0.13 15.94 6.85
N ARG A 118 0.60 17.06 6.83
CA ARG A 118 1.90 17.19 6.16
C ARG A 118 2.97 17.24 7.24
N VAL A 119 4.01 16.45 7.06
CA VAL A 119 5.20 16.43 7.90
C VAL A 119 6.39 16.68 6.99
N GLN A 120 7.14 17.74 7.26
CA GLN A 120 8.43 17.95 6.62
C GLN A 120 9.45 17.08 7.35
N CYS A 121 10.13 16.20 6.63
CA CYS A 121 11.23 15.44 7.20
C CYS A 121 12.48 16.30 7.26
N THR A 122 13.01 16.45 8.46
CA THR A 122 14.26 17.17 8.74
C THR A 122 15.21 16.29 9.55
N PRO A 123 16.52 16.56 9.58
CA PRO A 123 17.49 15.71 10.28
C PRO A 123 17.23 15.59 11.79
N ASP A 124 16.65 16.65 12.35
CA ASP A 124 16.28 16.84 13.76
C ASP A 124 14.92 16.25 14.13
N LEU A 125 14.10 15.84 13.15
CA LEU A 125 12.80 15.21 13.41
C LEU A 125 12.96 13.94 14.24
N MET A 126 12.34 13.89 15.42
CA MET A 126 12.38 12.73 16.29
C MET A 126 11.19 11.79 16.06
N PRO A 127 11.31 10.49 16.36
CA PRO A 127 10.18 9.56 16.29
C PRO A 127 8.96 10.03 17.10
N ALA A 128 9.19 10.65 18.26
CA ALA A 128 8.16 11.17 19.14
C ALA A 128 7.36 12.32 18.51
N ASP A 129 7.98 13.14 17.66
CA ASP A 129 7.31 14.25 16.98
C ASP A 129 6.31 13.76 15.92
N LEU A 130 6.50 12.54 15.42
CA LEU A 130 5.66 11.92 14.41
C LEU A 130 4.58 11.03 15.02
N VAL A 131 4.98 10.13 15.92
CA VAL A 131 4.11 9.13 16.54
C VAL A 131 3.28 9.75 17.66
N GLY A 132 3.89 10.64 18.43
CA GLY A 132 3.33 11.22 19.64
C GLY A 132 4.11 10.80 20.89
N THR A 133 3.78 11.42 22.02
CA THR A 133 4.49 11.23 23.29
C THR A 133 3.54 11.35 24.48
N GLN A 134 3.97 10.86 25.65
CA GLN A 134 3.28 11.13 26.91
C GLN A 134 3.87 12.37 27.56
N VAL A 135 3.01 13.35 27.84
CA VAL A 135 3.38 14.58 28.53
C VAL A 135 2.75 14.57 29.91
N PHE A 136 3.53 14.89 30.94
CA PHE A 136 3.00 15.04 32.29
C PHE A 136 2.25 16.37 32.39
N ASP A 137 0.94 16.30 32.61
CA ASP A 137 0.12 17.47 32.86
C ASP A 137 0.16 17.80 34.35
N PHE A 138 0.79 18.93 34.68
CA PHE A 138 0.94 19.41 36.05
C PHE A 138 -0.40 19.80 36.71
N ALA A 139 -1.41 20.18 35.93
CA ALA A 139 -2.72 20.56 36.46
C ALA A 139 -3.52 19.33 36.92
N SER A 140 -3.52 18.27 36.12
CA SER A 140 -4.20 17.00 36.45
C SER A 140 -3.32 16.01 37.22
N GLN A 141 -2.02 16.29 37.38
CA GLN A 141 -0.99 15.40 37.93
C GLN A 141 -0.98 14.01 37.27
N ARG A 142 -1.22 13.96 35.96
CA ARG A 142 -1.32 12.72 35.18
C ARG A 142 -0.55 12.82 33.88
N PHE A 143 -0.04 11.68 33.41
CA PHE A 143 0.47 11.57 32.06
C PHE A 143 -0.70 11.60 31.07
N THR A 144 -0.65 12.53 30.12
CA THR A 144 -1.60 12.66 29.03
C THR A 144 -0.89 12.32 27.71
N THR A 145 -1.51 11.46 26.91
CA THR A 145 -0.97 11.09 25.60
C THR A 145 -1.26 12.18 24.59
N GLN A 146 -0.22 12.77 24.01
CA GLN A 146 -0.31 13.65 22.87
C GLN A 146 -0.10 12.85 21.58
N ILE A 147 -1.14 12.82 20.75
CA ILE A 147 -1.14 12.07 19.50
C ILE A 147 -0.36 12.84 18.43
N GLY A 148 0.58 12.16 17.78
CA GLY A 148 1.38 12.76 16.72
C GLY A 148 0.65 12.89 15.38
N PRO A 149 1.24 13.61 14.41
CA PRO A 149 0.65 13.84 13.09
C PRO A 149 0.45 12.56 12.27
N ILE A 150 1.01 11.41 12.69
CA ILE A 150 0.77 10.14 12.01
C ILE A 150 -0.67 9.62 12.11
N HIS A 151 -1.49 10.20 12.99
CA HIS A 151 -2.90 9.85 13.14
C HIS A 151 -3.79 10.69 12.24
N ALA A 152 -3.63 10.51 10.93
CA ALA A 152 -4.47 11.11 9.90
C ALA A 152 -4.73 10.13 8.75
N ASN A 153 -5.82 10.32 7.98
CA ASN A 153 -6.19 9.43 6.90
C ASN A 153 -5.16 9.44 5.76
N ILE A 154 -4.74 10.65 5.37
CA ILE A 154 -3.68 10.86 4.38
C ILE A 154 -2.53 11.63 5.02
N ILE A 155 -1.33 11.09 4.86
CA ILE A 155 -0.11 11.73 5.34
C ILE A 155 0.81 11.99 4.19
N LEU A 156 1.27 13.24 4.08
CA LEU A 156 2.38 13.60 3.21
C LEU A 156 3.66 13.71 4.04
N LEU A 157 4.60 12.81 3.80
CA LEU A 157 5.98 12.88 4.33
C LEU A 157 6.85 13.51 3.25
N ASP A 158 7.19 14.78 3.43
CA ASP A 158 7.98 15.51 2.44
C ASP A 158 9.47 15.29 2.72
N GLU A 159 10.24 14.90 1.70
CA GLU A 159 11.69 14.67 1.76
C GLU A 159 12.08 13.62 2.80
N ILE A 160 11.46 12.44 2.75
CA ILE A 160 11.64 11.37 3.74
C ILE A 160 13.12 10.99 3.94
N ASN A 161 13.94 11.14 2.90
CA ASN A 161 15.38 10.94 2.91
C ASN A 161 16.14 11.96 3.76
N ARG A 162 15.57 13.08 4.21
CA ARG A 162 16.25 14.03 5.11
C ARG A 162 16.14 13.68 6.59
N SER A 163 15.24 12.76 6.96
CA SER A 163 15.10 12.31 8.35
C SER A 163 16.08 11.19 8.68
N ASN A 164 16.48 11.10 9.95
CA ASN A 164 17.38 10.04 10.40
C ASN A 164 16.72 8.64 10.35
N ALA A 165 17.55 7.58 10.32
CA ALA A 165 17.09 6.20 10.17
C ALA A 165 16.12 5.72 11.28
N LYS A 166 16.24 6.23 12.51
CA LYS A 166 15.34 5.86 13.62
C LYS A 166 13.94 6.44 13.38
N THR A 167 13.87 7.69 12.96
CA THR A 167 12.61 8.36 12.62
C THR A 167 11.95 7.69 11.43
N GLN A 168 12.71 7.40 10.36
CA GLN A 168 12.21 6.62 9.20
C GLN A 168 11.62 5.27 9.64
N SER A 169 12.34 4.53 10.51
CA SER A 169 11.89 3.23 11.01
C SER A 169 10.57 3.31 11.77
N ALA A 170 10.41 4.32 12.65
CA ALA A 170 9.17 4.53 13.39
C ALA A 170 7.97 4.84 12.47
N MET A 171 8.18 5.61 11.38
CA MET A 171 7.11 5.87 10.40
C MET A 171 6.65 4.58 9.73
N LEU A 172 7.62 3.75 9.34
CA LEU A 172 7.41 2.52 8.57
C LEU A 172 6.83 1.38 9.41
N GLU A 173 7.11 1.39 10.72
CA GLU A 173 6.47 0.52 11.70
C GLU A 173 4.98 0.84 11.80
N ALA A 174 4.62 2.13 11.96
CA ALA A 174 3.23 2.57 11.95
C ALA A 174 2.49 2.18 10.66
N MET A 175 3.17 2.30 9.51
CA MET A 175 2.64 1.86 8.20
C MET A 175 2.37 0.35 8.14
N ALA A 176 3.27 -0.46 8.70
CA ALA A 176 3.14 -1.92 8.66
C ALA A 176 2.12 -2.45 9.67
N GLU A 177 2.02 -1.85 10.85
CA GLU A 177 1.17 -2.33 11.94
C GLU A 177 -0.25 -1.76 11.91
N GLY A 178 -0.46 -0.63 11.22
CA GLY A 178 -1.74 0.08 11.22
C GLY A 178 -2.10 0.69 12.58
N ALA A 179 -1.12 0.81 13.48
CA ALA A 179 -1.24 1.33 14.82
C ALA A 179 0.10 1.90 15.28
N THR A 180 0.08 2.70 16.33
CA THR A 180 1.29 3.18 17.01
C THR A 180 1.23 2.86 18.49
N THR A 181 2.37 2.62 19.11
CA THR A 181 2.45 2.43 20.57
C THR A 181 3.02 3.68 21.22
N ILE A 182 2.24 4.30 22.12
CA ILE A 182 2.66 5.50 22.86
C ILE A 182 2.53 5.20 24.36
N GLY A 183 3.63 5.27 25.10
CA GLY A 183 3.61 5.03 26.55
C GLY A 183 3.10 3.64 26.96
N GLY A 184 3.27 2.63 26.09
CA GLY A 184 2.77 1.27 26.29
C GLY A 184 1.31 1.05 25.84
N GLU A 185 0.59 2.07 25.40
CA GLU A 185 -0.75 1.96 24.86
C GLU A 185 -0.73 1.87 23.33
N ARG A 186 -1.43 0.87 22.78
CA ARG A 186 -1.59 0.70 21.33
C ARG A 186 -2.76 1.53 20.82
N ILE A 187 -2.49 2.50 19.97
CA ILE A 187 -3.47 3.41 19.37
C ILE A 187 -3.59 3.10 17.89
N ALA A 188 -4.79 2.70 17.44
CA ALA A 188 -5.05 2.36 16.05
C ALA A 188 -5.07 3.60 15.14
N LEU A 189 -4.52 3.46 13.93
CA LEU A 189 -4.56 4.52 12.92
C LEU A 189 -5.95 4.61 12.27
N PRO A 190 -6.38 5.81 11.84
CA PRO A 190 -7.67 6.01 11.21
C PRO A 190 -7.77 5.25 9.88
N GLN A 191 -8.94 4.70 9.57
CA GLN A 191 -9.19 3.98 8.32
C GLN A 191 -10.09 4.80 7.38
N PRO A 192 -9.78 4.90 6.07
CA PRO A 192 -8.54 4.47 5.41
C PRO A 192 -7.30 5.26 5.88
N PHE A 193 -6.17 4.57 5.96
CA PHE A 193 -4.83 5.14 6.15
C PHE A 193 -4.02 5.01 4.85
N MET A 194 -3.31 6.07 4.46
CA MET A 194 -2.35 6.07 3.35
C MET A 194 -1.23 7.08 3.62
N VAL A 195 -0.01 6.66 3.30
CA VAL A 195 1.19 7.50 3.38
C VAL A 195 1.65 7.77 1.96
N ILE A 196 1.89 9.05 1.69
CA ILE A 196 2.48 9.59 0.48
C ILE A 196 3.84 10.13 0.92
N ALA A 197 4.92 9.45 0.58
CA ALA A 197 6.27 9.91 0.88
C ALA A 197 6.92 10.50 -0.36
N THR A 198 7.69 11.57 -0.22
CA THR A 198 8.42 12.20 -1.33
C THR A 198 9.92 12.03 -1.13
N GLN A 199 10.64 11.84 -2.22
CA GLN A 199 12.10 11.83 -2.26
C GLN A 199 12.57 12.79 -3.34
N ASN A 200 13.56 13.61 -3.01
CA ASN A 200 14.24 14.47 -3.98
C ASN A 200 15.55 13.77 -4.42
N PRO A 201 15.70 13.43 -5.71
CA PRO A 201 16.88 12.71 -6.19
C PRO A 201 18.15 13.58 -6.29
N ILE A 202 18.04 14.92 -6.20
CA ILE A 202 19.14 15.85 -6.50
C ILE A 202 19.87 16.33 -5.22
N GLU A 203 19.35 16.07 -4.02
CA GLU A 203 19.95 16.57 -2.77
C GLU A 203 21.09 15.67 -2.25
N GLU A 204 22.33 16.16 -2.39
CA GLU A 204 23.55 15.46 -1.93
C GLU A 204 23.93 15.77 -0.47
N GLU A 205 23.50 16.90 0.10
CA GLU A 205 23.84 17.26 1.49
C GLU A 205 22.76 16.83 2.49
N GLY A 206 23.16 16.01 3.47
CA GLY A 206 22.30 15.66 4.61
C GLY A 206 21.18 14.66 4.30
N THR A 207 21.30 13.88 3.22
CA THR A 207 20.33 12.85 2.85
C THR A 207 20.76 11.45 3.35
N PHE A 208 19.81 10.75 3.94
CA PHE A 208 19.86 9.36 4.36
C PHE A 208 19.02 8.54 3.38
N ASN A 209 19.69 7.82 2.49
CA ASN A 209 19.01 6.89 1.59
C ASN A 209 18.19 5.88 2.40
N LEU A 210 16.93 5.69 1.99
CA LEU A 210 16.09 4.68 2.60
C LEU A 210 16.69 3.30 2.29
N PRO A 211 16.97 2.46 3.29
CA PRO A 211 17.34 1.07 3.07
C PRO A 211 16.31 0.37 2.18
N GLU A 212 16.76 -0.61 1.39
CA GLU A 212 15.90 -1.30 0.43
C GLU A 212 14.72 -2.00 1.13
N ALA A 213 14.98 -2.56 2.31
CA ALA A 213 13.95 -3.17 3.16
C ALA A 213 12.86 -2.17 3.59
N GLN A 214 13.20 -0.88 3.69
CA GLN A 214 12.25 0.19 4.00
C GLN A 214 11.46 0.61 2.76
N MET A 215 12.15 0.79 1.64
CA MET A 215 11.50 1.11 0.36
C MET A 215 10.47 0.04 -0.05
N ASP A 216 10.76 -1.24 0.18
CA ASP A 216 9.88 -2.36 -0.17
C ASP A 216 8.49 -2.33 0.53
N ARG A 217 8.35 -1.52 1.59
CA ARG A 217 7.05 -1.28 2.27
C ARG A 217 6.12 -0.35 1.49
N PHE A 218 6.65 0.46 0.58
CA PHE A 218 5.82 1.25 -0.34
C PHE A 218 5.30 0.35 -1.45
N MET A 219 4.01 0.42 -1.74
CA MET A 219 3.38 -0.39 -2.78
C MET A 219 3.89 0.02 -4.16
N VAL A 220 3.98 1.33 -4.40
CA VAL A 220 4.35 1.95 -5.68
C VAL A 220 5.43 3.02 -5.46
N LYS A 221 6.34 3.14 -6.42
CA LYS A 221 7.19 4.31 -6.65
C LYS A 221 6.81 5.02 -7.96
N ALA A 222 6.15 6.16 -7.83
CA ALA A 222 5.83 7.04 -8.96
C ALA A 222 6.99 8.03 -9.18
N ILE A 223 7.33 8.29 -10.45
CA ILE A 223 8.27 9.34 -10.83
C ILE A 223 7.45 10.51 -11.39
N MET A 224 7.73 11.72 -10.90
CA MET A 224 7.10 12.95 -11.35
C MET A 224 8.15 13.84 -12.03
N THR A 225 7.99 14.04 -13.34
CA THR A 225 8.81 14.95 -14.14
C THR A 225 8.14 16.31 -14.31
N TYR A 226 8.89 17.28 -14.83
CA TYR A 226 8.32 18.59 -15.18
C TYR A 226 7.17 18.43 -16.19
N PRO A 227 6.09 19.23 -16.06
CA PRO A 227 5.03 19.26 -17.05
C PRO A 227 5.60 19.69 -18.41
N ASN A 228 4.95 19.25 -19.49
CA ASN A 228 5.30 19.77 -20.80
C ASN A 228 4.84 21.24 -20.94
N PRO A 229 5.35 22.00 -21.94
CA PRO A 229 5.02 23.43 -22.07
C PRO A 229 3.52 23.73 -22.14
N ASP A 230 2.71 22.88 -22.78
CA ASP A 230 1.26 23.07 -22.88
C ASP A 230 0.58 22.86 -21.52
N GLU A 231 1.03 21.88 -20.74
CA GLU A 231 0.58 21.63 -19.38
C GLU A 231 0.97 22.78 -18.44
N GLU A 232 2.17 23.33 -18.61
CA GLU A 232 2.65 24.46 -17.84
C GLU A 232 1.83 25.73 -18.13
N VAL A 233 1.51 26.01 -19.40
CA VAL A 233 0.58 27.10 -19.78
C VAL A 233 -0.78 26.91 -19.12
N ARG A 234 -1.34 25.70 -19.15
CA ARG A 234 -2.63 25.40 -18.50
C ARG A 234 -2.56 25.56 -16.97
N MET A 235 -1.44 25.18 -16.36
CA MET A 235 -1.19 25.40 -14.94
C MET A 235 -1.19 26.90 -14.62
N LEU A 236 -0.48 27.72 -15.40
CA LEU A 236 -0.46 29.18 -15.24
C LEU A 236 -1.85 29.79 -15.42
N GLN A 237 -2.63 29.32 -16.40
CA GLN A 237 -4.02 29.75 -16.60
C GLN A 237 -4.88 29.43 -15.38
N LEU A 238 -4.75 28.23 -14.82
CA LEU A 238 -5.49 27.80 -13.63
C LEU A 238 -5.16 28.66 -12.41
N LEU A 239 -3.88 28.95 -12.18
CA LEU A 239 -3.43 29.82 -11.09
C LEU A 239 -3.93 31.25 -11.28
N THR A 240 -3.85 31.78 -12.50
CA THR A 240 -4.31 33.14 -12.83
C THR A 240 -5.83 33.28 -12.64
N GLN A 241 -6.61 32.29 -13.09
CA GLN A 241 -8.07 32.28 -12.91
C GLN A 241 -8.48 32.17 -11.45
N ARG A 242 -7.75 31.37 -10.66
CA ARG A 242 -8.00 31.23 -9.21
C ARG A 242 -7.59 32.49 -8.43
N GLY A 243 -6.62 33.26 -8.91
CA GLY A 243 -6.09 34.45 -8.23
C GLY A 243 -5.33 34.14 -6.94
N SER A 244 -4.95 32.88 -6.72
CA SER A 244 -4.22 32.39 -5.54
C SER A 244 -3.41 31.14 -5.91
N ASP A 245 -2.17 31.10 -5.44
CA ASP A 245 -1.29 29.93 -5.56
C ASP A 245 -1.69 28.80 -4.61
N VAL A 246 -2.48 29.12 -3.58
CA VAL A 246 -3.00 28.16 -2.61
C VAL A 246 -4.40 27.70 -3.02
N VAL A 247 -4.59 26.39 -3.06
CA VAL A 247 -5.90 25.76 -3.29
C VAL A 247 -6.71 25.82 -2.01
N ASP A 248 -7.82 26.57 -2.01
CA ASP A 248 -8.80 26.50 -0.94
C ASP A 248 -9.73 25.28 -1.17
N PRO A 249 -9.69 24.23 -0.34
CA PRO A 249 -10.55 23.06 -0.48
C PRO A 249 -12.05 23.37 -0.39
N ALA A 250 -12.44 24.52 0.17
CA ALA A 250 -13.83 24.97 0.23
C ALA A 250 -14.37 25.47 -1.13
N THR A 251 -13.48 25.88 -2.04
CA THR A 251 -13.83 26.39 -3.38
C THR A 251 -13.96 25.30 -4.44
N LEU A 252 -13.52 24.07 -4.13
CA LEU A 252 -13.64 22.91 -5.02
C LEU A 252 -15.08 22.39 -5.05
N SER A 253 -15.42 21.61 -6.08
CA SER A 253 -16.71 20.91 -6.19
C SER A 253 -17.16 20.33 -4.84
N THR A 254 -18.43 20.55 -4.52
CA THR A 254 -19.05 20.08 -3.27
C THR A 254 -19.20 18.57 -3.22
N GLN A 255 -19.08 17.87 -4.35
CA GLN A 255 -19.10 16.41 -4.37
C GLN A 255 -17.85 15.84 -3.73
N ARG A 256 -18.06 15.17 -2.58
CA ARG A 256 -17.05 14.44 -1.84
C ARG A 256 -17.55 13.03 -1.63
N ILE A 257 -16.62 12.09 -1.54
CA ILE A 257 -16.94 10.73 -1.15
C ILE A 257 -16.75 10.60 0.37
N SER A 258 -17.40 9.62 0.99
CA SER A 258 -17.19 9.33 2.40
C SER A 258 -15.99 8.39 2.61
N LEU A 259 -15.48 8.33 3.84
CA LEU A 259 -14.47 7.32 4.21
C LEU A 259 -15.02 5.89 4.05
N GLN A 260 -16.32 5.69 4.29
CA GLN A 260 -16.98 4.40 4.09
C GLN A 260 -16.99 3.97 2.63
N ASP A 261 -17.13 4.91 1.69
CA ASP A 261 -17.03 4.62 0.25
C ASP A 261 -15.63 4.12 -0.13
N VAL A 262 -14.57 4.67 0.47
CA VAL A 262 -13.20 4.19 0.26
C VAL A 262 -13.02 2.79 0.85
N VAL A 263 -13.54 2.53 2.05
CA VAL A 263 -13.51 1.20 2.66
C VAL A 263 -14.27 0.18 1.80
N PHE A 264 -15.42 0.57 1.26
CA PHE A 264 -16.20 -0.23 0.32
C PHE A 264 -15.41 -0.54 -0.95
N MET A 265 -14.78 0.46 -1.58
CA MET A 265 -13.93 0.24 -2.77
C MET A 265 -12.75 -0.70 -2.47
N ARG A 266 -12.10 -0.57 -1.30
CA ARG A 266 -11.01 -1.46 -0.87
C ARG A 266 -11.50 -2.91 -0.73
N ALA A 267 -12.69 -3.11 -0.15
CA ALA A 267 -13.29 -4.44 -0.03
C ALA A 267 -13.66 -5.00 -1.40
N ALA A 268 -14.34 -4.22 -2.22
CA ALA A 268 -14.72 -4.56 -3.60
C ALA A 268 -13.51 -5.00 -4.44
N ALA A 269 -12.41 -4.23 -4.41
CA ALA A 269 -11.20 -4.54 -5.16
C ALA A 269 -10.60 -5.89 -4.74
N ARG A 270 -10.66 -6.26 -3.45
CA ARG A 270 -10.15 -7.56 -2.98
C ARG A 270 -10.93 -8.75 -3.51
N HIS A 271 -12.21 -8.56 -3.88
CA HIS A 271 -13.09 -9.58 -4.43
C HIS A 271 -13.02 -9.71 -5.95
N ILE A 272 -12.28 -8.84 -6.64
CA ILE A 272 -12.03 -8.99 -8.08
C ILE A 272 -11.32 -10.32 -8.35
N HIS A 273 -11.82 -11.08 -9.30
CA HIS A 273 -11.28 -12.39 -9.65
C HIS A 273 -9.87 -12.26 -10.24
N VAL A 274 -8.97 -13.12 -9.79
CA VAL A 274 -7.62 -13.26 -10.35
C VAL A 274 -7.44 -14.73 -10.68
N SER A 275 -7.25 -15.05 -11.94
CA SER A 275 -7.02 -16.43 -12.36
C SER A 275 -5.66 -16.91 -11.86
N GLU A 276 -5.52 -18.22 -11.64
CA GLU A 276 -4.24 -18.82 -11.24
C GLU A 276 -3.13 -18.52 -12.26
N ALA A 277 -3.48 -18.44 -13.55
CA ALA A 277 -2.56 -18.10 -14.62
C ALA A 277 -1.97 -16.68 -14.46
N VAL A 278 -2.80 -15.68 -14.12
CA VAL A 278 -2.34 -14.31 -13.85
C VAL A 278 -1.50 -14.25 -12.57
N MET A 279 -1.87 -15.01 -11.53
CA MET A 279 -1.04 -15.10 -10.32
C MET A 279 0.34 -15.68 -10.62
N LYS A 280 0.39 -16.78 -11.39
CA LYS A 280 1.64 -17.39 -11.84
C LYS A 280 2.47 -16.44 -12.70
N TYR A 281 1.83 -15.69 -13.60
CA TYR A 281 2.49 -14.65 -14.40
C TYR A 281 3.16 -13.58 -13.53
N ALA A 282 2.45 -13.02 -12.55
CA ALA A 282 3.01 -12.02 -11.64
C ALA A 282 4.14 -12.58 -10.75
N VAL A 283 4.03 -13.84 -10.33
CA VAL A 283 5.10 -14.54 -9.59
C VAL A 283 6.31 -14.76 -10.50
N ASP A 284 6.10 -15.14 -11.75
CA ASP A 284 7.18 -15.44 -12.69
C ASP A 284 7.99 -14.18 -13.07
N ILE A 285 7.33 -13.03 -13.26
CA ILE A 285 8.03 -11.74 -13.42
C ILE A 285 8.96 -11.47 -12.23
N VAL A 286 8.42 -11.62 -11.00
CA VAL A 286 9.17 -11.33 -9.77
C VAL A 286 10.28 -12.36 -9.53
N ALA A 287 10.05 -13.64 -9.81
CA ALA A 287 11.07 -14.68 -9.76
C ALA A 287 12.16 -14.46 -10.80
N THR A 288 11.80 -14.07 -12.03
CA THR A 288 12.75 -13.75 -13.09
C THR A 288 13.66 -12.60 -12.69
N SER A 289 13.14 -11.58 -11.99
CA SER A 289 13.97 -10.49 -11.45
C SER A 289 15.04 -10.96 -10.45
N ARG A 290 14.86 -12.14 -9.84
CA ARG A 290 15.79 -12.78 -8.91
C ARG A 290 16.69 -13.84 -9.57
N GLY A 291 16.56 -14.05 -10.88
CA GLY A 291 17.25 -15.13 -11.60
C GLY A 291 16.66 -16.52 -11.37
N GLU A 292 15.47 -16.62 -10.76
CA GLU A 292 14.80 -17.87 -10.37
C GLU A 292 13.54 -18.16 -11.20
N GLY A 293 13.23 -17.31 -12.18
CA GLY A 293 12.03 -17.42 -13.01
C GLY A 293 12.08 -18.58 -14.01
N SER A 294 10.91 -18.98 -14.48
CA SER A 294 10.79 -20.03 -15.51
C SER A 294 11.29 -19.59 -16.89
N HIS A 295 11.39 -18.27 -17.12
CA HIS A 295 11.93 -17.65 -18.33
C HIS A 295 13.20 -16.84 -17.99
N PRO A 296 14.38 -17.48 -17.93
CA PRO A 296 15.60 -16.80 -17.50
C PRO A 296 16.03 -15.74 -18.51
N LEU A 297 16.30 -14.54 -18.01
CA LEU A 297 16.99 -13.50 -18.77
C LEU A 297 18.50 -13.67 -18.54
N ALA A 298 19.26 -14.08 -19.56
CA ALA A 298 20.66 -14.50 -19.41
C ALA A 298 21.57 -13.47 -18.73
N THR A 299 21.26 -12.17 -18.88
CA THR A 299 22.02 -11.06 -18.29
C THR A 299 21.52 -10.65 -16.91
N ILE A 300 20.46 -11.25 -16.36
CA ILE A 300 19.87 -10.75 -15.10
C ILE A 300 20.84 -10.82 -13.92
N ASN A 301 21.60 -11.90 -13.81
CA ASN A 301 22.55 -12.11 -12.71
C ASN A 301 23.76 -11.17 -12.77
N THR A 302 24.07 -10.60 -13.94
CA THR A 302 25.12 -9.59 -14.10
C THR A 302 24.58 -8.18 -13.86
N LEU A 303 23.29 -7.95 -14.13
CA LEU A 303 22.65 -6.64 -14.05
C LEU A 303 22.04 -6.35 -12.68
N VAL A 304 21.51 -7.37 -12.00
CA VAL A 304 20.71 -7.23 -10.79
C VAL A 304 21.46 -7.82 -9.60
N ARG A 305 21.78 -6.96 -8.64
CA ARG A 305 22.35 -7.33 -7.34
C ARG A 305 21.31 -7.95 -6.41
N MET A 306 20.09 -7.42 -6.45
CA MET A 306 18.96 -7.92 -5.67
C MET A 306 17.67 -7.74 -6.46
N GLY A 307 16.93 -8.84 -6.67
CA GLY A 307 15.64 -8.83 -7.32
C GLY A 307 14.50 -8.49 -6.37
N ALA A 308 13.29 -8.36 -6.93
CA ALA A 308 12.12 -7.93 -6.20
C ALA A 308 11.63 -8.97 -5.18
N SER A 309 11.15 -8.50 -4.03
CA SER A 309 10.63 -9.36 -2.95
C SER A 309 9.23 -9.91 -3.28
N PRO A 310 8.71 -10.91 -2.52
CA PRO A 310 7.33 -11.36 -2.66
C PRO A 310 6.26 -10.28 -2.48
N ARG A 311 6.60 -9.15 -1.83
CA ARG A 311 5.71 -7.99 -1.73
C ARG A 311 5.42 -7.37 -3.09
N ALA A 312 6.33 -7.50 -4.05
CA ALA A 312 6.11 -7.08 -5.43
C ALA A 312 4.94 -7.84 -6.06
N SER A 313 4.90 -9.17 -5.95
CA SER A 313 3.82 -9.98 -6.51
C SER A 313 2.48 -9.61 -5.87
N ILE A 314 2.46 -9.37 -4.55
CA ILE A 314 1.25 -8.90 -3.85
C ILE A 314 0.82 -7.52 -4.36
N ALA A 315 1.75 -6.58 -4.48
CA ALA A 315 1.47 -5.22 -4.95
C ALA A 315 0.96 -5.21 -6.39
N LEU A 316 1.58 -5.97 -7.31
CA LEU A 316 1.15 -6.13 -8.69
C LEU A 316 -0.31 -6.59 -8.76
N ILE A 317 -0.66 -7.66 -8.04
CA ILE A 317 -2.02 -8.19 -8.05
C ILE A 317 -3.02 -7.22 -7.42
N ARG A 318 -2.68 -6.56 -6.30
CA ARG A 318 -3.60 -5.64 -5.62
C ARG A 318 -3.89 -4.39 -6.45
N ILE A 319 -2.89 -3.84 -7.13
CA ILE A 319 -3.10 -2.72 -8.04
C ILE A 319 -3.86 -3.19 -9.28
N ALA A 320 -3.52 -4.34 -9.84
CA ALA A 320 -4.23 -4.88 -11.00
C ALA A 320 -5.72 -5.12 -10.70
N GLN A 321 -6.06 -5.63 -9.51
CA GLN A 321 -7.43 -5.74 -9.02
C GLN A 321 -8.13 -4.37 -8.90
N ALA A 322 -7.45 -3.37 -8.30
CA ALA A 322 -7.99 -2.01 -8.20
C ALA A 322 -8.23 -1.40 -9.59
N HIS A 323 -7.31 -1.60 -10.52
CA HIS A 323 -7.42 -1.11 -11.89
C HIS A 323 -8.56 -1.79 -12.65
N ALA A 324 -8.68 -3.12 -12.55
CA ALA A 324 -9.79 -3.87 -13.15
C ALA A 324 -11.15 -3.39 -12.63
N LEU A 325 -11.29 -3.20 -11.31
CA LEU A 325 -12.50 -2.65 -10.69
C LEU A 325 -12.87 -1.29 -11.28
N LEU A 326 -11.90 -0.37 -11.35
CA LEU A 326 -12.14 0.98 -11.89
C LEU A 326 -12.37 0.99 -13.41
N SER A 327 -11.86 -0.03 -14.10
CA SER A 327 -12.13 -0.28 -15.52
C SER A 327 -13.50 -0.92 -15.77
N GLY A 328 -14.25 -1.25 -14.73
CA GLY A 328 -15.59 -1.85 -14.84
C GLY A 328 -15.57 -3.37 -15.05
N ARG A 329 -14.44 -4.03 -14.77
CA ARG A 329 -14.26 -5.47 -14.91
C ARG A 329 -14.28 -6.14 -13.54
N ASP A 330 -14.80 -7.35 -13.48
CA ASP A 330 -14.81 -8.23 -12.31
C ASP A 330 -13.63 -9.22 -12.28
N TYR A 331 -12.74 -9.16 -13.28
CA TYR A 331 -11.53 -9.97 -13.37
C TYR A 331 -10.30 -9.18 -13.83
N VAL A 332 -9.13 -9.62 -13.38
CA VAL A 332 -7.81 -9.09 -13.79
C VAL A 332 -7.35 -9.73 -15.09
N ILE A 333 -6.79 -8.92 -15.99
CA ILE A 333 -6.06 -9.38 -17.18
C ILE A 333 -4.55 -9.16 -17.03
N PRO A 334 -3.69 -9.92 -17.74
CA PRO A 334 -2.23 -9.75 -17.66
C PRO A 334 -1.75 -8.34 -17.97
N GLU A 335 -2.44 -7.60 -18.84
CA GLU A 335 -2.13 -6.21 -19.19
C GLU A 335 -2.22 -5.28 -17.96
N ASP A 336 -3.12 -5.57 -17.01
CA ASP A 336 -3.22 -4.82 -15.75
C ASP A 336 -1.94 -4.96 -14.91
N VAL A 337 -1.32 -6.15 -14.93
CA VAL A 337 -0.06 -6.41 -14.23
C VAL A 337 1.09 -5.69 -14.91
N LYS A 338 1.12 -5.70 -16.26
CA LYS A 338 2.16 -5.02 -17.04
C LYS A 338 2.14 -3.51 -16.87
N LEU A 339 0.94 -2.92 -16.87
CA LEU A 339 0.76 -1.46 -16.82
C LEU A 339 1.44 -0.84 -15.58
N PHE A 340 1.40 -1.53 -14.44
CA PHE A 340 1.98 -1.06 -13.18
C PHE A 340 3.31 -1.74 -12.83
N ALA A 341 3.91 -2.50 -13.75
CA ALA A 341 5.16 -3.21 -13.49
C ALA A 341 6.30 -2.25 -13.12
N HIS A 342 6.45 -1.13 -13.83
CA HIS A 342 7.46 -0.11 -13.51
C HIS A 342 7.24 0.48 -12.12
N GLU A 343 6.02 0.96 -11.88
CA GLU A 343 5.62 1.56 -10.60
C GLU A 343 5.83 0.65 -9.39
N VAL A 344 5.63 -0.66 -9.55
CA VAL A 344 5.79 -1.63 -8.46
C VAL A 344 7.23 -2.14 -8.33
N LEU A 345 7.95 -2.37 -9.43
CA LEU A 345 9.26 -3.05 -9.38
C LEU A 345 10.45 -2.09 -9.25
N ARG A 346 10.29 -0.82 -9.64
CA ARG A 346 11.39 0.16 -9.73
C ARG A 346 12.20 0.34 -8.46
N HIS A 347 11.56 0.34 -7.29
CA HIS A 347 12.25 0.45 -5.99
C HIS A 347 12.58 -0.88 -5.34
N ARG A 348 12.30 -2.00 -6.03
CA ARG A 348 12.50 -3.36 -5.53
C ARG A 348 13.60 -4.11 -6.28
N ILE A 349 14.10 -3.55 -7.38
CA ILE A 349 15.20 -4.10 -8.15
C ILE A 349 16.42 -3.20 -7.94
N LEU A 350 17.50 -3.82 -7.48
CA LEU A 350 18.75 -3.15 -7.21
C LEU A 350 19.80 -3.62 -8.20
N LEU A 351 20.38 -2.66 -8.91
CA LEU A 351 21.37 -2.95 -9.95
C LEU A 351 22.76 -3.18 -9.35
N THR A 352 23.60 -3.89 -10.10
CA THR A 352 25.04 -4.02 -9.82
C THR A 352 25.78 -2.71 -10.13
N PHE A 353 26.98 -2.54 -9.57
CA PHE A 353 27.78 -1.34 -9.84
C PHE A 353 28.21 -1.27 -11.30
N GLU A 354 28.48 -2.42 -11.91
CA GLU A 354 28.83 -2.57 -13.31
C GLU A 354 27.67 -2.11 -14.22
N ALA A 355 26.44 -2.54 -13.92
CA ALA A 355 25.26 -2.10 -14.69
C ALA A 355 25.03 -0.59 -14.59
N LEU A 356 25.24 -0.01 -13.41
CA LEU A 356 25.15 1.44 -13.22
C LEU A 356 26.25 2.18 -14.00
N ALA A 357 27.47 1.64 -14.05
CA ALA A 357 28.57 2.20 -14.83
C ALA A 357 28.27 2.19 -16.34
N ASP A 358 27.58 1.15 -16.81
CA ASP A 358 27.09 1.03 -18.20
C ASP A 358 25.81 1.86 -18.46
N SER A 359 25.40 2.72 -17.51
CA SER A 359 24.20 3.56 -17.60
C SER A 359 22.89 2.78 -17.82
N ILE A 360 22.85 1.53 -17.36
CA ILE A 360 21.65 0.70 -17.40
C ILE A 360 20.70 1.18 -16.31
N THR A 361 19.43 1.38 -16.70
CA THR A 361 18.39 1.85 -15.79
C THR A 361 17.51 0.70 -15.31
N THR A 362 16.93 0.85 -14.11
CA THR A 362 15.99 -0.15 -13.58
C THR A 362 14.77 -0.32 -14.50
N ASP A 363 14.31 0.76 -15.14
CA ASP A 363 13.18 0.70 -16.07
C ASP A 363 13.50 -0.17 -17.31
N GLN A 364 14.73 -0.11 -17.85
CA GLN A 364 15.15 -1.01 -18.94
C GLN A 364 15.17 -2.48 -18.51
N VAL A 365 15.58 -2.77 -17.27
CA VAL A 365 15.53 -4.14 -16.74
C VAL A 365 14.08 -4.61 -16.60
N ILE A 366 13.18 -3.75 -16.12
CA ILE A 366 11.75 -4.07 -16.00
C ILE A 366 11.13 -4.33 -17.37
N ASP A 367 11.44 -3.50 -18.38
CA ASP A 367 10.99 -3.71 -19.76
C ASP A 367 11.44 -5.07 -20.29
N ALA A 368 12.68 -5.46 -20.03
CA ALA A 368 13.22 -6.76 -20.42
C ALA A 368 12.46 -7.90 -19.72
N LEU A 369 12.24 -7.80 -18.40
CA LEU A 369 11.49 -8.80 -17.63
C LEU A 369 10.07 -9.00 -18.17
N VAL A 370 9.34 -7.90 -18.41
CA VAL A 370 7.95 -7.94 -18.89
C VAL A 370 7.85 -8.49 -20.31
N LYS A 371 8.86 -8.27 -21.15
CA LYS A 371 8.94 -8.82 -22.51
C LYS A 371 9.32 -10.30 -22.53
N THR A 372 10.20 -10.73 -21.63
CA THR A 372 10.71 -12.12 -21.57
C THR A 372 9.67 -13.08 -21.02
N VAL A 373 8.90 -12.68 -20.01
CA VAL A 373 7.85 -13.53 -19.45
C VAL A 373 6.61 -13.45 -20.35
N PRO A 374 6.20 -14.58 -21.00
CA PRO A 374 5.06 -14.58 -21.89
C PRO A 374 3.75 -14.39 -21.11
N VAL A 375 2.78 -13.78 -21.77
CA VAL A 375 1.42 -13.69 -21.26
C VAL A 375 0.80 -15.10 -21.29
N PRO A 376 0.11 -15.53 -20.22
CA PRO A 376 -0.49 -16.86 -20.14
C PRO A 376 -1.64 -17.10 -21.11
#